data_AF-A0AAE1G961-F1
#
_entry.id   AF-A0AAE1G961-F1
#
_cell.length_a   1.000
_cell.length_b   1.000
_cell.length_c   1.000
_cell.angle_alpha   90.00
_cell.angle_beta   90.00
_cell.angle_gamma   90.00
#
_symmetry.space_group_name_H-M   'P 1'
#
loop_
_entity.id
_entity.type
_entity.pdbx_description
1 polymer ?
#
loop_
_entity_poly.entity_id
_entity_poly.type
_entity_poly.pdbx_seq_one_letter_code
_entity_poly.pdbx_strand_id
1 'polypeptide(L)'
;MSNGNKDAYIAALEKKLAELSGIEVDQIKKNQLASAADEARAIREMAEYVASIQVEKPGVAAAGVVNPQIAAIFSHIKAELGEERGAHSLPKLGFAYGALEPHISEVIMKIHHDKHHQAYINNLNAATQKLVEAEKAKDVGAMNALLPAIIFNGGGHINHTIFWTNMAPNAGGKPSGAIAAAIDKEFGSFQAFKDKFTAASVGVKGSGWGWLGYCPKNDKVAVATCQNQDPLELTHGLVPLLGVDVWEHAYYLQYHNLRGEYVKVFFDVINWANVGERYDKARKAAGH
;
A
#
# COMPACT_ATOMS: atom_id res chain seq x y z
N MET A 1 3.42 8.86 25.07
CA MET A 1 4.73 8.97 25.73
C MET A 1 5.37 10.27 25.25
N SER A 2 6.06 11.03 26.10
CA SER A 2 6.85 12.17 25.61
C SER A 2 8.00 11.67 24.71
N ASN A 3 8.50 12.51 23.79
CA ASN A 3 9.58 12.13 22.87
C ASN A 3 10.80 11.56 23.63
N GLY A 4 11.22 12.18 24.73
CA GLY A 4 12.34 11.69 25.54
C GLY A 4 12.11 10.31 26.18
N ASN A 5 10.85 9.93 26.46
CA ASN A 5 10.53 8.61 27.02
C ASN A 5 10.44 7.54 25.92
N LYS A 6 10.07 7.94 24.69
CA LYS A 6 10.10 7.09 23.49
C LYS A 6 11.54 6.79 23.08
N ASP A 7 12.42 7.79 23.05
CA ASP A 7 13.83 7.63 22.67
C ASP A 7 14.59 6.73 23.67
N ALA A 8 14.33 6.90 24.97
CA ALA A 8 14.89 6.04 26.01
C ALA A 8 14.41 4.58 25.88
N TYR A 9 13.13 4.38 25.54
CA TYR A 9 12.56 3.05 25.32
C TYR A 9 13.13 2.37 24.07
N ILE A 10 13.31 3.12 22.98
CA ILE A 10 13.93 2.63 21.74
C ILE A 10 15.38 2.23 22.00
N ALA A 11 16.16 3.07 22.67
CA ALA A 11 17.54 2.74 23.04
C ALA A 11 17.62 1.48 23.92
N ALA A 12 16.68 1.30 24.86
CA ALA A 12 16.60 0.12 25.70
C ALA A 12 16.23 -1.15 24.90
N LEU A 13 15.31 -1.05 23.95
CA LEU A 13 14.92 -2.14 23.05
C LEU A 13 16.05 -2.52 22.10
N GLU A 14 16.71 -1.56 21.48
CA GLU A 14 17.87 -1.79 20.60
C GLU A 14 18.98 -2.52 21.35
N LYS A 15 19.29 -2.09 22.57
CA LYS A 15 20.27 -2.75 23.44
C LYS A 15 19.86 -4.18 23.77
N LYS A 16 18.59 -4.39 24.15
CA LYS A 16 18.09 -5.73 24.48
C LYS A 16 18.04 -6.65 23.27
N LEU A 17 17.74 -6.11 22.08
CA LEU A 17 17.77 -6.85 20.83
C LEU A 17 19.20 -7.22 20.45
N ALA A 18 20.18 -6.33 20.68
CA ALA A 18 21.60 -6.63 20.51
C ALA A 18 22.07 -7.74 21.44
N GLU A 19 21.70 -7.68 22.72
CA GLU A 19 21.99 -8.73 23.71
C GLU A 19 21.38 -10.08 23.31
N LEU A 20 20.15 -10.10 22.81
CA LEU A 20 19.46 -11.33 22.41
C LEU A 20 19.93 -11.91 21.08
N SER A 21 20.33 -11.06 20.14
CA SER A 21 20.74 -11.47 18.79
C SER A 21 22.25 -11.69 18.64
N GLY A 22 23.06 -11.18 19.58
CA GLY A 22 24.52 -11.15 19.44
C GLY A 22 25.01 -10.19 18.35
N ILE A 23 24.14 -9.31 17.85
CA ILE A 23 24.43 -8.33 16.80
C ILE A 23 24.54 -6.95 17.44
N GLU A 24 25.64 -6.25 17.21
CA GLU A 24 25.85 -4.88 17.71
C GLU A 24 24.72 -3.92 17.29
N VAL A 25 24.36 -2.98 18.17
CA VAL A 25 23.26 -2.02 17.95
C VAL A 25 23.43 -1.24 16.65
N ASP A 26 24.65 -0.81 16.32
CA ASP A 26 24.94 -0.11 15.07
C ASP A 26 24.71 -0.98 13.84
N GLN A 27 24.92 -2.29 13.97
CA GLN A 27 24.65 -3.25 12.91
C GLN A 27 23.16 -3.54 12.78
N ILE A 28 22.40 -3.53 13.88
CA ILE A 28 20.93 -3.59 13.85
C ILE A 28 20.36 -2.37 13.11
N LYS A 29 20.85 -1.16 13.41
CA LYS A 29 20.47 0.08 12.71
C LYS A 29 20.81 0.01 11.22
N LYS A 30 22.00 -0.48 10.86
CA LYS A 30 22.39 -0.70 9.46
C LYS A 30 21.51 -1.71 8.74
N ASN A 31 21.18 -2.84 9.39
CA ASN A 31 20.33 -3.87 8.79
C ASN A 31 18.91 -3.34 8.54
N GLN A 32 18.40 -2.52 9.44
CA GLN A 32 17.07 -1.94 9.30
C GLN A 32 17.05 -0.78 8.28
N LEU A 33 18.09 0.05 8.21
CA LEU A 33 18.28 1.00 7.09
C LEU A 33 18.44 0.29 5.74
N ALA A 34 19.09 -0.88 5.71
CA ALA A 34 19.20 -1.71 4.52
C ALA A 34 17.82 -2.23 4.08
N SER A 35 16.94 -2.58 5.02
CA SER A 35 15.58 -3.02 4.71
C SER A 35 14.66 -1.88 4.23
N ALA A 36 14.84 -0.64 4.71
CA ALA A 36 14.22 0.54 4.06
C ALA A 36 14.76 0.81 2.63
N ALA A 37 16.02 0.43 2.36
CA ALA A 37 16.58 0.44 1.01
C ALA A 37 16.08 -0.71 0.13
N ASP A 38 15.45 -1.74 0.69
CA ASP A 38 14.94 -2.89 -0.05
C ASP A 38 13.75 -2.52 -0.94
N GLU A 39 12.88 -1.58 -0.54
CA GLU A 39 11.84 -1.08 -1.44
C GLU A 39 12.44 -0.35 -2.65
N ALA A 40 13.36 0.58 -2.39
CA ALA A 40 14.02 1.30 -3.47
C ALA A 40 14.77 0.32 -4.39
N ARG A 41 15.28 -0.79 -3.86
CA ARG A 41 15.85 -1.90 -4.65
C ARG A 41 14.77 -2.61 -5.48
N ALA A 42 13.65 -3.04 -4.88
CA ALA A 42 12.57 -3.71 -5.59
C ALA A 42 11.99 -2.85 -6.73
N ILE A 43 11.82 -1.54 -6.50
CA ILE A 43 11.41 -0.56 -7.51
C ILE A 43 12.41 -0.51 -8.68
N ARG A 44 13.72 -0.48 -8.39
CA ARG A 44 14.76 -0.51 -9.43
C ARG A 44 14.80 -1.83 -10.18
N GLU A 45 14.73 -2.95 -9.48
CA GLU A 45 14.70 -4.29 -10.07
C GLU A 45 13.52 -4.46 -11.02
N MET A 46 12.33 -3.93 -10.67
CA MET A 46 11.18 -3.94 -11.57
C MET A 46 11.38 -3.05 -12.80
N ALA A 47 12.03 -1.90 -12.67
CA ALA A 47 12.36 -1.04 -13.80
C ALA A 47 13.35 -1.72 -14.75
N GLU A 48 14.39 -2.34 -14.21
CA GLU A 48 15.38 -3.14 -14.96
C GLU A 48 14.72 -4.34 -15.64
N TYR A 49 13.81 -5.03 -14.94
CA TYR A 49 13.03 -6.12 -15.50
C TYR A 49 12.20 -5.68 -16.71
N VAL A 50 11.44 -4.58 -16.61
CA VAL A 50 10.68 -4.03 -17.75
C VAL A 50 11.59 -3.68 -18.93
N ALA A 51 12.75 -3.08 -18.66
CA ALA A 51 13.72 -2.74 -19.69
C ALA A 51 14.31 -3.97 -20.39
N SER A 52 14.44 -5.10 -19.66
CA SER A 52 14.98 -6.35 -20.18
C SER A 52 14.04 -7.06 -21.17
N ILE A 53 12.73 -6.82 -21.08
CA ILE A 53 11.73 -7.47 -21.93
C ILE A 53 11.94 -7.06 -23.39
N GLN A 54 12.19 -8.04 -24.25
CA GLN A 54 12.28 -7.85 -25.69
C GLN A 54 10.90 -8.06 -26.31
N VAL A 55 10.45 -7.09 -27.12
CA VAL A 55 9.23 -7.24 -27.91
C VAL A 55 9.63 -7.77 -29.28
N GLU A 56 9.07 -8.91 -29.67
CA GLU A 56 9.36 -9.53 -30.96
C GLU A 56 8.75 -8.73 -32.12
N LYS A 57 9.28 -8.93 -33.33
CA LYS A 57 8.73 -8.29 -34.54
C LYS A 57 7.39 -8.93 -34.94
N PRO A 58 6.48 -8.16 -35.55
CA PRO A 58 5.24 -8.71 -36.12
C PRO A 58 5.56 -9.87 -37.08
N GLY A 59 5.03 -11.07 -36.79
CA GLY A 59 5.23 -12.29 -37.59
C GLY A 59 6.10 -13.37 -36.94
N VAL A 60 6.81 -13.06 -35.85
CA VAL A 60 7.53 -14.04 -35.00
C VAL A 60 6.77 -14.29 -33.69
N ALA A 61 6.04 -13.27 -33.23
CA ALA A 61 5.26 -13.26 -32.00
C ALA A 61 4.30 -14.47 -31.85
N ALA A 62 4.40 -15.13 -30.69
CA ALA A 62 3.54 -16.26 -30.35
C ALA A 62 2.07 -15.83 -30.15
N ALA A 63 1.15 -16.58 -30.78
CA ALA A 63 -0.27 -16.47 -30.50
C ALA A 63 -0.59 -17.04 -29.11
N GLY A 64 -1.43 -16.35 -28.34
CA GLY A 64 -1.81 -16.79 -27.00
C GLY A 64 -2.92 -15.94 -26.39
N VAL A 65 -3.26 -16.23 -25.14
CA VAL A 65 -4.23 -15.45 -24.36
C VAL A 65 -3.46 -14.48 -23.46
N VAL A 66 -3.79 -13.19 -23.56
CA VAL A 66 -3.28 -12.16 -22.66
C VAL A 66 -3.86 -12.40 -21.27
N ASN A 67 -3.02 -12.33 -20.24
CA ASN A 67 -3.45 -12.54 -18.87
C ASN A 67 -4.48 -11.45 -18.47
N PRO A 68 -5.69 -11.84 -18.03
CA PRO A 68 -6.75 -10.88 -17.73
C PRO A 68 -6.41 -9.92 -16.58
N GLN A 69 -5.45 -10.27 -15.71
CA GLN A 69 -5.03 -9.40 -14.61
C GLN A 69 -4.38 -8.10 -15.11
N ILE A 70 -3.80 -8.08 -16.31
CA ILE A 70 -3.27 -6.85 -16.93
C ILE A 70 -4.41 -5.84 -17.07
N ALA A 71 -5.51 -6.25 -17.69
CA ALA A 71 -6.68 -5.40 -17.87
C ALA A 71 -7.34 -5.04 -16.53
N ALA A 72 -7.33 -5.97 -15.58
CA ALA A 72 -7.93 -5.78 -14.27
C ALA A 72 -7.24 -4.68 -13.44
N ILE A 73 -5.89 -4.61 -13.46
CA ILE A 73 -5.13 -3.53 -12.82
C ILE A 73 -5.53 -2.17 -13.38
N PHE A 74 -5.52 -2.00 -14.70
CA PHE A 74 -5.88 -0.71 -15.32
C PHE A 74 -7.35 -0.35 -15.09
N SER A 75 -8.25 -1.34 -15.06
CA SER A 75 -9.65 -1.11 -14.71
C SER A 75 -9.81 -0.61 -13.28
N HIS A 76 -9.03 -1.16 -12.34
CA HIS A 76 -9.01 -0.70 -10.95
C HIS A 76 -8.45 0.71 -10.83
N ILE A 77 -7.32 1.02 -11.48
CA ILE A 77 -6.77 2.38 -11.52
C ILE A 77 -7.82 3.37 -12.04
N LYS A 78 -8.51 3.04 -13.14
CA LYS A 78 -9.56 3.88 -13.68
C LYS A 78 -10.73 4.06 -12.71
N ALA A 79 -11.14 3.00 -12.01
CA ALA A 79 -12.25 3.07 -11.06
C ALA A 79 -11.91 3.89 -9.80
N GLU A 80 -10.68 3.80 -9.32
CA GLU A 80 -10.21 4.46 -8.10
C GLU A 80 -9.75 5.91 -8.38
N LEU A 81 -9.02 6.14 -9.47
CA LEU A 81 -8.39 7.44 -9.76
C LEU A 81 -9.01 8.19 -10.95
N GLY A 82 -9.82 7.53 -11.79
CA GLY A 82 -10.32 8.11 -13.03
C GLY A 82 -9.25 8.26 -14.12
N GLU A 83 -8.08 7.67 -13.93
CA GLU A 83 -6.96 7.77 -14.87
C GLU A 83 -7.07 6.73 -15.98
N GLU A 84 -6.77 7.16 -17.21
CA GLU A 84 -6.64 6.24 -18.34
C GLU A 84 -5.26 5.58 -18.36
N ARG A 85 -5.19 4.39 -18.96
CA ARG A 85 -3.94 3.63 -19.09
C ARG A 85 -2.84 4.48 -19.75
N GLY A 86 -1.71 4.65 -19.04
CA GLY A 86 -0.54 5.38 -19.51
C GLY A 86 -0.60 6.89 -19.28
N ALA A 87 -1.63 7.37 -18.58
CA ALA A 87 -1.80 8.74 -18.14
C ALA A 87 -1.84 8.81 -16.61
N HIS A 88 -0.85 8.18 -15.95
CA HIS A 88 -0.78 8.12 -14.49
C HIS A 88 0.02 9.28 -13.91
N SER A 89 -0.48 9.86 -12.83
CA SER A 89 0.10 11.06 -12.22
C SER A 89 0.12 10.98 -10.70
N LEU A 90 1.03 11.71 -10.07
CA LEU A 90 1.11 11.76 -8.63
C LEU A 90 -0.06 12.59 -8.08
N PRO A 91 -1.01 12.00 -7.34
CA PRO A 91 -2.15 12.73 -6.81
C PRO A 91 -1.66 13.75 -5.79
N LYS A 92 -2.25 14.95 -5.77
CA LYS A 92 -1.93 15.93 -4.73
C LYS A 92 -2.47 15.46 -3.38
N LEU A 93 -1.68 15.61 -2.33
CA LEU A 93 -2.16 15.40 -0.96
C LEU A 93 -3.24 16.43 -0.61
N GLY A 94 -4.28 15.98 0.09
CA GLY A 94 -5.36 16.84 0.60
C GLY A 94 -4.95 17.68 1.84
N PHE A 95 -3.69 17.57 2.27
CA PHE A 95 -3.14 18.23 3.45
C PHE A 95 -1.62 18.46 3.26
N ALA A 96 -1.03 19.36 4.06
CA ALA A 96 0.40 19.61 4.04
C ALA A 96 1.20 18.42 4.58
N TYR A 97 2.46 18.24 4.17
CA TYR A 97 3.28 17.08 4.57
C TYR A 97 3.42 16.91 6.09
N GLY A 98 3.55 18.02 6.85
CA GLY A 98 3.64 17.98 8.32
C GLY A 98 2.29 17.96 9.04
N ALA A 99 1.16 17.89 8.33
CA ALA A 99 -0.17 18.04 8.93
C ALA A 99 -0.59 16.84 9.81
N LEU A 100 0.10 15.71 9.71
CA LEU A 100 -0.17 14.50 10.48
C LEU A 100 0.73 14.36 11.72
N GLU A 101 1.58 15.35 11.99
CA GLU A 101 2.39 15.36 13.21
C GLU A 101 1.51 15.49 14.47
N PRO A 102 1.89 14.85 15.59
CA PRO A 102 3.15 14.11 15.80
C PRO A 102 3.08 12.62 15.38
N HIS A 103 2.00 12.17 14.76
CA HIS A 103 1.75 10.74 14.48
C HIS A 103 2.50 10.23 13.26
N ILE A 104 2.67 11.04 12.21
CA ILE A 104 3.51 10.72 11.06
C ILE A 104 4.30 11.98 10.69
N SER A 105 5.64 11.89 10.73
CA SER A 105 6.54 13.02 10.52
C SER A 105 6.46 13.57 9.08
N GLU A 106 6.70 14.87 8.95
CA GLU A 106 6.77 15.54 7.65
C GLU A 106 7.78 14.85 6.70
N VAL A 107 8.93 14.43 7.24
CA VAL A 107 10.01 13.81 6.47
C VAL A 107 9.54 12.50 5.83
N ILE A 108 8.84 11.65 6.59
CA ILE A 108 8.25 10.42 6.06
C ILE A 108 7.26 10.78 4.96
N MET A 109 6.30 11.67 5.24
CA MET A 109 5.26 12.04 4.28
C MET A 109 5.83 12.55 2.95
N LYS A 110 6.87 13.39 3.00
CA LYS A 110 7.52 13.94 1.82
C LYS A 110 8.23 12.86 0.99
N ILE A 111 8.98 11.97 1.65
CA ILE A 111 9.71 10.90 0.95
C ILE A 111 8.73 9.87 0.38
N HIS A 112 7.76 9.43 1.19
CA HIS A 112 6.77 8.42 0.84
C HIS A 112 5.92 8.86 -0.35
N HIS A 113 5.53 10.14 -0.41
CA HIS A 113 4.80 10.71 -1.53
C HIS A 113 5.69 11.03 -2.74
N ASP A 114 6.71 11.90 -2.57
CA ASP A 114 7.46 12.46 -3.71
C ASP A 114 8.49 11.50 -4.31
N LYS A 115 8.85 10.43 -3.58
CA LYS A 115 9.83 9.43 -4.03
C LYS A 115 9.18 8.08 -4.27
N HIS A 116 8.61 7.46 -3.24
CA HIS A 116 8.09 6.09 -3.37
C HIS A 116 6.87 6.05 -4.29
N HIS A 117 5.83 6.84 -4.00
CA HIS A 117 4.64 6.88 -4.85
C HIS A 117 4.96 7.33 -6.29
N GLN A 118 5.78 8.38 -6.44
CA GLN A 118 6.23 8.85 -7.75
C GLN A 118 6.97 7.78 -8.55
N ALA A 119 7.78 6.93 -7.90
CA ALA A 119 8.52 5.88 -8.58
C ALA A 119 7.60 4.78 -9.10
N TYR A 120 6.57 4.38 -8.35
CA TYR A 120 5.53 3.46 -8.85
C TYR A 120 4.88 4.00 -10.12
N ILE A 121 4.54 5.28 -10.13
CA ILE A 121 3.89 5.93 -11.29
C ILE A 121 4.82 5.97 -12.50
N ASN A 122 6.09 6.34 -12.31
CA ASN A 122 7.08 6.38 -13.39
C ASN A 122 7.25 4.99 -14.02
N ASN A 123 7.40 3.96 -13.19
CA ASN A 123 7.59 2.59 -13.65
C ASN A 123 6.33 2.00 -14.29
N LEU A 124 5.14 2.33 -13.78
CA LEU A 124 3.87 1.92 -14.37
C LEU A 124 3.69 2.54 -15.77
N ASN A 125 4.03 3.81 -15.94
CA ASN A 125 3.99 4.48 -17.23
C ASN A 125 4.99 3.83 -18.22
N ALA A 126 6.20 3.50 -17.77
CA ALA A 126 7.20 2.79 -18.59
C ALA A 126 6.72 1.38 -18.99
N ALA A 127 6.18 0.60 -18.05
CA ALA A 127 5.59 -0.71 -18.33
C ALA A 127 4.40 -0.60 -19.31
N THR A 128 3.61 0.46 -19.20
CA THR A 128 2.48 0.71 -20.10
C THR A 128 2.92 1.02 -21.52
N GLN A 129 3.97 1.84 -21.70
CA GLN A 129 4.56 2.12 -23.01
C GLN A 129 5.06 0.83 -23.66
N LYS A 130 5.77 0.00 -22.90
CA LYS A 130 6.24 -1.31 -23.35
C LYS A 130 5.10 -2.26 -23.71
N LEU A 131 4.00 -2.22 -22.96
CA LEU A 131 2.81 -3.02 -23.24
C LEU A 131 2.16 -2.58 -24.57
N VAL A 132 2.12 -1.28 -24.87
CA VAL A 132 1.63 -0.76 -26.16
C VAL A 132 2.51 -1.20 -27.32
N GLU A 133 3.83 -1.26 -27.15
CA GLU A 133 4.75 -1.83 -28.15
C GLU A 133 4.44 -3.31 -28.42
N ALA A 134 4.28 -4.10 -27.36
CA ALA A 134 3.93 -5.51 -27.45
C ALA A 134 2.57 -5.73 -28.15
N GLU A 135 1.56 -4.91 -27.84
CA GLU A 135 0.24 -4.93 -28.48
C GLU A 135 0.32 -4.66 -29.98
N LYS A 136 1.10 -3.65 -30.39
CA LYS A 136 1.33 -3.35 -31.82
C LYS A 136 2.03 -4.50 -32.54
N ALA A 137 2.95 -5.18 -31.84
CA ALA A 137 3.65 -6.36 -32.35
C ALA A 137 2.79 -7.64 -32.34
N LYS A 138 1.65 -7.63 -31.64
CA LYS A 138 0.84 -8.81 -31.31
C LYS A 138 1.62 -9.86 -30.50
N ASP A 139 2.59 -9.42 -29.71
CA ASP A 139 3.45 -10.28 -28.89
C ASP A 139 2.83 -10.54 -27.51
N VAL A 140 2.00 -11.59 -27.44
CA VAL A 140 1.33 -11.99 -26.19
C VAL A 140 2.33 -12.44 -25.13
N GLY A 141 3.47 -13.00 -25.53
CA GLY A 141 4.54 -13.40 -24.61
C GLY A 141 5.10 -12.20 -23.86
N ALA A 142 5.47 -11.14 -24.59
CA ALA A 142 5.94 -9.88 -24.00
C ALA A 142 4.85 -9.18 -23.18
N MET A 143 3.58 -9.20 -23.61
CA MET A 143 2.47 -8.67 -22.80
C MET A 143 2.38 -9.36 -21.45
N ASN A 144 2.40 -10.70 -21.44
CA ASN A 144 2.31 -11.48 -20.20
C ASN A 144 3.57 -11.35 -19.33
N ALA A 145 4.75 -11.17 -19.93
CA ALA A 145 5.98 -10.88 -19.21
C ALA A 145 5.93 -9.54 -18.45
N LEU A 146 5.11 -8.57 -18.89
CA LEU A 146 4.97 -7.29 -18.20
C LEU A 146 4.06 -7.37 -16.95
N LEU A 147 3.30 -8.45 -16.79
CA LEU A 147 2.32 -8.57 -15.70
C LEU A 147 2.90 -8.31 -14.30
N PRO A 148 4.05 -8.87 -13.89
CA PRO A 148 4.59 -8.64 -12.54
C PRO A 148 4.86 -7.15 -12.27
N ALA A 149 5.42 -6.44 -13.26
CA ALA A 149 5.69 -5.02 -13.14
C ALA A 149 4.40 -4.17 -13.12
N ILE A 150 3.38 -4.56 -13.89
CA ILE A 150 2.08 -3.90 -13.90
C ILE A 150 1.35 -4.10 -12.57
N ILE A 151 1.37 -5.32 -12.00
CA ILE A 151 0.79 -5.59 -10.68
C ILE A 151 1.53 -4.80 -9.60
N PHE A 152 2.86 -4.87 -9.55
CA PHE A 152 3.64 -4.24 -8.50
C PHE A 152 3.50 -2.71 -8.51
N ASN A 153 3.71 -2.08 -9.67
CA ASN A 153 3.66 -0.62 -9.77
C ASN A 153 2.22 -0.08 -9.80
N GLY A 154 1.29 -0.79 -10.45
CA GLY A 154 -0.13 -0.44 -10.46
C GLY A 154 -0.76 -0.58 -9.09
N GLY A 155 -0.48 -1.68 -8.40
CA GLY A 155 -0.89 -1.88 -7.01
C GLY A 155 -0.27 -0.86 -6.06
N GLY A 156 1.02 -0.52 -6.25
CA GLY A 156 1.67 0.54 -5.48
C GLY A 156 0.97 1.88 -5.66
N HIS A 157 0.60 2.23 -6.88
CA HIS A 157 -0.14 3.46 -7.17
C HIS A 157 -1.56 3.48 -6.54
N ILE A 158 -2.32 2.39 -6.69
CA ILE A 158 -3.65 2.25 -6.08
C ILE A 158 -3.56 2.36 -4.55
N ASN A 159 -2.71 1.55 -3.94
CA ASN A 159 -2.60 1.42 -2.49
C ASN A 159 -2.24 2.77 -1.84
N HIS A 160 -1.23 3.46 -2.39
CA HIS A 160 -0.80 4.76 -1.86
C HIS A 160 -1.85 5.84 -2.07
N THR A 161 -2.53 5.86 -3.22
CA THR A 161 -3.61 6.84 -3.45
C THR A 161 -4.73 6.69 -2.42
N ILE A 162 -5.13 5.46 -2.11
CA ILE A 162 -6.10 5.19 -1.05
C ILE A 162 -5.55 5.61 0.32
N PHE A 163 -4.31 5.23 0.62
CA PHE A 163 -3.63 5.57 1.88
C PHE A 163 -3.65 7.07 2.20
N TRP A 164 -3.34 7.92 1.21
CA TRP A 164 -3.38 9.37 1.39
C TRP A 164 -4.77 9.88 1.77
N THR A 165 -5.81 9.37 1.11
CA THR A 165 -7.20 9.77 1.39
C THR A 165 -7.74 9.21 2.71
N ASN A 166 -7.19 8.08 3.16
CA ASN A 166 -7.53 7.45 4.44
C ASN A 166 -6.96 8.20 5.65
N MET A 167 -6.15 9.23 5.44
CA MET A 167 -5.59 10.06 6.51
C MET A 167 -6.09 11.50 6.41
N ALA A 168 -6.14 12.20 7.55
CA ALA A 168 -6.41 13.64 7.60
C ALA A 168 -5.89 14.28 8.90
N PRO A 169 -5.54 15.58 8.89
CA PRO A 169 -5.22 16.31 10.12
C PRO A 169 -6.44 16.41 11.04
N ASN A 170 -6.22 16.40 12.36
CA ASN A 170 -7.29 16.47 13.37
C ASN A 170 -8.39 15.39 13.20
N ALA A 171 -8.01 14.22 12.70
CA ALA A 171 -8.90 13.10 12.46
C ALA A 171 -8.78 12.04 13.58
N GLY A 172 -8.95 10.76 13.23
CA GLY A 172 -8.95 9.65 14.17
C GLY A 172 -10.26 9.50 14.92
N GLY A 173 -10.21 8.95 16.12
CA GLY A 173 -11.40 8.60 16.90
C GLY A 173 -12.06 7.31 16.40
N LYS A 174 -13.40 7.29 16.35
CA LYS A 174 -14.19 6.11 15.98
C LYS A 174 -14.95 6.35 14.67
N PRO A 175 -15.21 5.28 13.88
CA PRO A 175 -16.13 5.37 12.75
C PRO A 175 -17.54 5.77 13.23
N SER A 176 -18.34 6.30 12.30
CA SER A 176 -19.76 6.58 12.51
C SER A 176 -20.59 6.06 11.34
N GLY A 177 -21.92 6.13 11.43
CA GLY A 177 -22.82 5.73 10.34
C GLY A 177 -22.78 4.23 10.01
N ALA A 178 -23.05 3.91 8.73
CA ALA A 178 -23.20 2.54 8.27
C ALA A 178 -21.91 1.70 8.45
N ILE A 179 -20.74 2.31 8.25
CA ILE A 179 -19.45 1.62 8.45
C ILE A 179 -19.22 1.23 9.91
N ALA A 180 -19.63 2.07 10.88
CA ALA A 180 -19.54 1.71 12.30
C ALA A 180 -20.41 0.49 12.62
N ALA A 181 -21.65 0.49 12.15
CA ALA A 181 -22.57 -0.64 12.34
C ALA A 181 -22.05 -1.93 11.67
N ALA A 182 -21.43 -1.82 10.49
CA ALA A 182 -20.83 -2.95 9.80
C ALA A 182 -19.62 -3.53 10.56
N ILE A 183 -18.77 -2.65 11.11
CA ILE A 183 -17.65 -3.04 11.96
C ILE A 183 -18.15 -3.73 13.23
N ASP A 184 -19.13 -3.15 13.93
CA ASP A 184 -19.68 -3.76 15.15
C ASP A 184 -20.37 -5.09 14.86
N LYS A 185 -21.07 -5.22 13.73
CA LYS A 185 -21.70 -6.48 13.30
C LYS A 185 -20.68 -7.59 13.02
N GLU A 186 -19.59 -7.28 12.33
CA GLU A 186 -18.62 -8.31 11.91
C GLU A 186 -17.61 -8.64 13.00
N PHE A 187 -17.15 -7.65 13.76
CA PHE A 187 -16.07 -7.80 14.74
C PHE A 187 -16.57 -7.79 16.19
N GLY A 188 -17.85 -7.49 16.42
CA GLY A 188 -18.47 -7.41 17.75
C GLY A 188 -18.27 -6.06 18.45
N SER A 189 -17.19 -5.34 18.14
CA SER A 189 -16.98 -3.95 18.56
C SER A 189 -15.85 -3.29 17.76
N PHE A 190 -15.83 -1.96 17.74
CA PHE A 190 -14.69 -1.21 17.22
C PHE A 190 -13.34 -1.59 17.86
N GLN A 191 -13.31 -1.88 19.17
CA GLN A 191 -12.06 -2.29 19.84
C GLN A 191 -11.57 -3.65 19.31
N ALA A 192 -12.48 -4.63 19.16
CA ALA A 192 -12.15 -5.93 18.61
C ALA A 192 -11.67 -5.84 17.14
N PHE A 193 -12.26 -4.93 16.35
CA PHE A 193 -11.75 -4.60 15.03
C PHE A 193 -10.33 -4.03 15.09
N LYS A 194 -10.09 -3.01 15.93
CA LYS A 194 -8.79 -2.37 16.10
C LYS A 194 -7.71 -3.38 16.48
N ASP A 195 -8.02 -4.30 17.39
CA ASP A 195 -7.09 -5.36 17.82
C ASP A 195 -6.79 -6.34 16.68
N LYS A 196 -7.81 -6.80 15.95
CA LYS A 196 -7.65 -7.72 14.81
C LYS A 196 -6.89 -7.08 13.66
N PHE A 197 -7.23 -5.85 13.29
CA PHE A 197 -6.56 -5.10 12.23
C PHE A 197 -5.09 -4.82 12.59
N THR A 198 -4.81 -4.44 13.83
CA THR A 198 -3.45 -4.21 14.32
C THR A 198 -2.63 -5.49 14.28
N ALA A 199 -3.15 -6.59 14.83
CA ALA A 199 -2.46 -7.88 14.85
C ALA A 199 -2.14 -8.39 13.44
N ALA A 200 -3.10 -8.28 12.51
CA ALA A 200 -2.90 -8.67 11.12
C ALA A 200 -1.83 -7.81 10.42
N SER A 201 -1.92 -6.48 10.56
CA SER A 201 -0.99 -5.54 9.91
C SER A 201 0.43 -5.68 10.44
N VAL A 202 0.60 -5.82 11.76
CA VAL A 202 1.92 -6.05 12.36
C VAL A 202 2.51 -7.39 11.93
N GLY A 203 1.67 -8.42 11.80
CA GLY A 203 2.05 -9.78 11.45
C GLY A 203 2.41 -10.01 9.98
N VAL A 204 2.34 -8.99 9.11
CA VAL A 204 2.81 -9.08 7.73
C VAL A 204 4.29 -9.44 7.71
N LYS A 205 4.63 -10.59 7.12
CA LYS A 205 6.02 -11.01 6.94
C LYS A 205 6.63 -10.20 5.80
N GLY A 206 7.72 -9.49 6.08
CA GLY A 206 8.35 -8.59 5.11
C GLY A 206 7.51 -7.34 4.86
N SER A 207 7.44 -6.98 3.59
CA SER A 207 6.77 -5.79 3.06
C SER A 207 5.30 -6.06 2.73
N GLY A 208 4.42 -5.08 2.99
CA GLY A 208 3.02 -5.23 2.63
C GLY A 208 2.08 -4.23 3.30
N TRP A 209 0.81 -4.61 3.33
CA TRP A 209 -0.30 -3.76 3.73
C TRP A 209 -1.30 -4.49 4.63
N GLY A 210 -1.86 -3.75 5.58
CA GLY A 210 -3.05 -4.16 6.32
C GLY A 210 -4.29 -3.46 5.79
N TRP A 211 -5.38 -4.20 5.59
CA TRP A 211 -6.60 -3.69 4.95
C TRP A 211 -7.87 -4.02 5.74
N LEU A 212 -8.78 -3.04 5.82
CA LEU A 212 -10.21 -3.26 5.98
C LEU A 212 -10.82 -3.14 4.58
N GLY A 213 -11.44 -4.23 4.12
CA GLY A 213 -12.09 -4.31 2.82
C GLY A 213 -13.57 -4.63 2.95
N TYR A 214 -14.35 -4.24 1.95
CA TYR A 214 -15.74 -4.63 1.78
C TYR A 214 -15.87 -5.81 0.82
N CYS A 215 -16.71 -6.78 1.14
CA CYS A 215 -17.06 -7.92 0.30
C CYS A 215 -18.45 -7.70 -0.34
N PRO A 216 -18.52 -7.32 -1.63
CA PRO A 216 -19.79 -7.09 -2.32
C PRO A 216 -20.74 -8.29 -2.33
N LYS A 217 -20.19 -9.50 -2.40
CA LYS A 217 -20.96 -10.75 -2.50
C LYS A 217 -21.79 -11.03 -1.25
N ASN A 218 -21.28 -10.63 -0.08
CA ASN A 218 -21.84 -11.02 1.21
C ASN A 218 -22.33 -9.83 2.04
N ASP A 219 -22.21 -8.61 1.52
CA ASP A 219 -22.47 -7.35 2.21
C ASP A 219 -21.81 -7.25 3.60
N LYS A 220 -20.51 -7.54 3.65
CA LYS A 220 -19.72 -7.60 4.89
C LYS A 220 -18.38 -6.92 4.75
N VAL A 221 -17.84 -6.44 5.86
CA VAL A 221 -16.44 -5.98 5.94
C VAL A 221 -15.53 -7.13 6.37
N ALA A 222 -14.24 -7.05 6.04
CA ALA A 222 -13.25 -8.05 6.42
C ALA A 222 -11.87 -7.41 6.60
N VAL A 223 -11.06 -7.99 7.50
CA VAL A 223 -9.63 -7.66 7.61
C VAL A 223 -8.84 -8.62 6.74
N ALA A 224 -7.94 -8.09 5.92
CA ALA A 224 -7.02 -8.85 5.07
C ALA A 224 -5.63 -8.20 5.07
N THR A 225 -4.64 -8.93 4.57
CA THR A 225 -3.30 -8.40 4.32
C THR A 225 -2.88 -8.70 2.88
N CYS A 226 -2.10 -7.78 2.31
CA CYS A 226 -1.46 -7.97 1.00
C CYS A 226 0.05 -7.94 1.17
N GLN A 227 0.74 -8.81 0.44
CA GLN A 227 2.20 -8.79 0.37
C GLN A 227 2.65 -7.74 -0.64
N ASN A 228 3.83 -7.17 -0.41
CA ASN A 228 4.42 -6.17 -1.29
C ASN A 228 3.42 -5.05 -1.65
N GLN A 229 3.17 -4.84 -2.94
CA GLN A 229 2.24 -3.84 -3.45
C GLN A 229 0.97 -4.45 -4.05
N ASP A 230 0.67 -5.73 -3.75
CA ASP A 230 -0.50 -6.40 -4.31
C ASP A 230 -1.79 -5.65 -3.94
N PRO A 231 -2.67 -5.30 -4.90
CA PRO A 231 -3.88 -4.54 -4.62
C PRO A 231 -4.98 -5.45 -4.05
N LEU A 232 -5.62 -4.98 -2.97
CA LEU A 232 -6.60 -5.75 -2.19
C LEU A 232 -7.70 -6.43 -3.04
N GLU A 233 -8.26 -5.70 -4.01
CA GLU A 233 -9.38 -6.21 -4.82
C GLU A 233 -8.97 -7.38 -5.72
N LEU A 234 -7.77 -7.35 -6.30
CA LEU A 234 -7.30 -8.47 -7.14
C LEU A 234 -6.86 -9.67 -6.30
N THR A 235 -6.31 -9.43 -5.11
CA THR A 235 -5.82 -10.50 -4.23
C THR A 235 -6.96 -11.22 -3.51
N HIS A 236 -7.94 -10.46 -2.99
CA HIS A 236 -8.97 -10.98 -2.09
C HIS A 236 -10.40 -10.76 -2.58
N GLY A 237 -10.61 -10.04 -3.69
CA GLY A 237 -11.95 -9.67 -4.16
C GLY A 237 -12.67 -8.68 -3.22
N LEU A 238 -11.91 -7.98 -2.38
CA LEU A 238 -12.44 -7.00 -1.44
C LEU A 238 -12.20 -5.58 -1.95
N VAL A 239 -13.25 -4.74 -1.91
CA VAL A 239 -13.13 -3.31 -2.22
C VAL A 239 -12.41 -2.61 -1.05
N PRO A 240 -11.30 -1.89 -1.30
CA PRO A 240 -10.51 -1.27 -0.23
C PRO A 240 -11.24 -0.10 0.44
N LEU A 241 -11.31 -0.13 1.78
CA LEU A 241 -11.93 0.94 2.58
C LEU A 241 -10.88 1.72 3.39
N LEU A 242 -10.05 1.00 4.13
CA LEU A 242 -8.97 1.54 4.96
C LEU A 242 -7.71 0.68 4.77
N GLY A 243 -6.60 1.31 4.38
CA GLY A 243 -5.30 0.68 4.25
C GLY A 243 -4.25 1.29 5.17
N VAL A 244 -3.38 0.47 5.75
CA VAL A 244 -2.15 0.91 6.41
C VAL A 244 -0.94 0.32 5.70
N ASP A 245 -0.03 1.18 5.27
CA ASP A 245 1.25 0.78 4.71
C ASP A 245 2.18 0.30 5.83
N VAL A 246 2.59 -0.97 5.81
CA VAL A 246 3.54 -1.55 6.77
C VAL A 246 4.88 -1.93 6.14
N TRP A 247 5.18 -1.38 4.96
CA TRP A 247 6.55 -1.28 4.48
C TRP A 247 7.36 -0.39 5.41
N GLU A 248 8.66 -0.68 5.54
CA GLU A 248 9.49 0.03 6.51
C GLU A 248 9.66 1.52 6.18
N HIS A 249 9.66 1.94 4.91
CA HIS A 249 9.75 3.37 4.59
C HIS A 249 8.62 4.20 5.20
N ALA A 250 7.45 3.58 5.47
CA ALA A 250 6.27 4.27 5.98
C ALA A 250 6.41 4.68 7.45
N TYR A 251 7.33 4.07 8.20
CA TYR A 251 7.45 4.32 9.64
C TYR A 251 8.86 4.37 10.18
N TYR A 252 9.84 3.78 9.49
CA TYR A 252 11.12 3.44 10.08
C TYR A 252 11.93 4.67 10.53
N LEU A 253 11.83 5.80 9.81
CA LEU A 253 12.50 7.06 10.19
C LEU A 253 12.01 7.67 11.52
N GLN A 254 10.83 7.28 12.01
CA GLN A 254 10.22 7.84 13.23
C GLN A 254 9.94 6.78 14.31
N TYR A 255 9.75 5.52 13.91
CA TYR A 255 9.38 4.41 14.80
C TYR A 255 10.41 3.30 14.82
N HIS A 256 11.44 3.34 13.96
CA HIS A 256 12.43 2.27 13.82
C HIS A 256 11.74 0.90 13.69
N ASN A 257 12.13 -0.09 14.48
CA ASN A 257 11.52 -1.42 14.47
C ASN A 257 10.16 -1.52 15.16
N LEU A 258 9.62 -0.42 15.72
CA LEU A 258 8.34 -0.40 16.43
C LEU A 258 7.13 -0.29 15.48
N ARG A 259 7.00 -1.23 14.54
CA ARG A 259 5.85 -1.32 13.63
C ARG A 259 4.51 -1.26 14.37
N GLY A 260 4.42 -1.94 15.52
CA GLY A 260 3.21 -1.94 16.35
C GLY A 260 2.83 -0.56 16.88
N GLU A 261 3.79 0.26 17.29
CA GLU A 261 3.51 1.63 17.75
C GLU A 261 3.10 2.53 16.58
N TYR A 262 3.69 2.34 15.39
CA TYR A 262 3.25 3.04 14.17
C TYR A 262 1.80 2.69 13.80
N VAL A 263 1.44 1.40 13.73
CA VAL A 263 0.06 0.99 13.42
C VAL A 263 -0.92 1.51 14.47
N LYS A 264 -0.51 1.58 15.74
CA LYS A 264 -1.34 2.11 16.83
C LYS A 264 -1.62 3.60 16.67
N VAL A 265 -0.61 4.42 16.36
CA VAL A 265 -0.79 5.89 16.17
C VAL A 265 -1.37 6.24 14.81
N PHE A 266 -1.31 5.34 13.82
CA PHE A 266 -2.05 5.47 12.58
C PHE A 266 -3.56 5.65 12.83
N PHE A 267 -4.13 4.98 13.85
CA PHE A 267 -5.54 5.17 14.23
C PHE A 267 -5.91 6.60 14.64
N ASP A 268 -4.92 7.42 15.03
CA ASP A 268 -5.14 8.80 15.45
C ASP A 268 -5.21 9.77 14.27
N VAL A 269 -4.89 9.32 13.05
CA VAL A 269 -4.95 10.12 11.81
C VAL A 269 -5.95 9.57 10.79
N ILE A 270 -6.66 8.48 11.09
CA ILE A 270 -7.64 7.90 10.16
C ILE A 270 -8.76 8.88 9.86
N ASN A 271 -8.98 9.14 8.58
CA ASN A 271 -10.12 9.85 8.06
C ASN A 271 -11.34 8.92 7.94
N TRP A 272 -12.05 8.71 9.05
CA TRP A 272 -13.24 7.84 9.08
C TRP A 272 -14.38 8.31 8.16
N ALA A 273 -14.43 9.60 7.81
CA ALA A 273 -15.40 10.10 6.83
C ALA A 273 -15.10 9.52 5.44
N ASN A 274 -13.83 9.56 5.00
CA ASN A 274 -13.43 8.91 3.75
C ASN A 274 -13.70 7.40 3.75
N VAL A 275 -13.39 6.71 4.85
CA VAL A 275 -13.67 5.26 4.97
C VAL A 275 -15.18 4.97 4.86
N GLY A 276 -16.02 5.80 5.48
CA GLY A 276 -17.48 5.71 5.37
C GLY A 276 -17.99 5.96 3.95
N GLU A 277 -17.51 7.00 3.29
CA GLU A 277 -17.87 7.31 1.89
C GLU A 277 -17.48 6.17 0.93
N ARG A 278 -16.28 5.59 1.10
CA ARG A 278 -15.84 4.41 0.34
C ARG A 278 -16.78 3.24 0.55
N TYR A 279 -17.17 2.98 1.80
CA TYR A 279 -18.08 1.90 2.15
C TYR A 279 -19.46 2.09 1.51
N ASP A 280 -20.04 3.28 1.65
CA ASP A 280 -21.36 3.60 1.08
C ASP A 280 -21.36 3.52 -0.44
N LYS A 281 -20.31 4.03 -1.11
CA LYS A 281 -20.12 3.91 -2.56
C LYS A 281 -20.02 2.45 -2.97
N ALA A 282 -19.24 1.64 -2.26
CA ALA A 282 -19.03 0.24 -2.57
C ALA A 282 -20.30 -0.60 -2.39
N ARG A 283 -21.05 -0.39 -1.30
CA ARG A 283 -22.34 -1.05 -1.07
C ARG A 283 -23.36 -0.70 -2.13
N LYS A 284 -23.49 0.60 -2.45
CA LYS A 284 -24.41 1.08 -3.49
C LYS A 284 -24.09 0.48 -4.85
N ALA A 285 -22.81 0.39 -5.21
CA ALA A 285 -22.36 -0.24 -6.45
C ALA A 285 -22.67 -1.75 -6.48
N ALA A 286 -22.72 -2.40 -5.31
CA ALA A 286 -23.08 -3.80 -5.15
C ALA A 286 -24.60 -4.05 -5.02
N GLY A 287 -25.42 -2.99 -4.96
CA GLY A 287 -26.89 -3.08 -4.88
C GLY A 287 -27.45 -3.25 -3.46
N HIS A 288 -26.67 -2.90 -2.42
CA HIS A 288 -27.06 -2.98 -1.00
C HIS A 288 -27.29 -1.61 -0.34
#